data_AF-A0A949V6P0-F1
#
_entry.id   AF-A0A949V6P0-F1
#
_cell.length_a   1.000
_cell.length_b   1.000
_cell.length_c   1.000
_cell.angle_alpha   90.00
_cell.angle_beta   90.00
_cell.angle_gamma   90.00
#
_symmetry.space_group_name_H-M   'P 1'
#
loop_
_entity.id
_entity.type
_entity.pdbx_description
1 polymer ?
#
loop_
_entity_poly.entity_id
_entity_poly.type
_entity_poly.pdbx_seq_one_letter_code
_entity_poly.pdbx_strand_id
1 'polypeptide(L)'
;MQVNFSDQLRRAISHERLDAYCQHGSSNDDAELFAHYAWNMALSESLYTPLQCLEVSLRNSVHDAATAHFKTDRWFDLPGVLSPQEMNKVQEAKNTLVKCKKPLDAGRIIPELTFGFWTSLFDVRYEKILWPWLLKPVVPGMPRHIRIRKNLSKRLNRVRTLRNRIFHHEPIWHWCDLQRQHTDALEAIMWLNPAMMAFVQPFDSFEEIYHNGLGKYRRIIIALS
;
A
#
# COMPACT_ATOMS: atom_id res chain seq x y z
N MET A 1 -21.40 16.07 35.88
CA MET A 1 -20.81 14.72 35.73
C MET A 1 -19.83 14.83 34.57
N GLN A 2 -18.53 14.97 34.85
CA GLN A 2 -17.51 14.96 33.79
C GLN A 2 -17.54 13.57 33.17
N VAL A 3 -17.92 13.48 31.90
CA VAL A 3 -17.84 12.22 31.17
C VAL A 3 -16.35 11.90 31.06
N ASN A 4 -15.93 10.77 31.63
CA ASN A 4 -14.55 10.30 31.63
C ASN A 4 -14.01 10.35 30.19
N PHE A 5 -12.81 10.90 30.01
CA PHE A 5 -12.14 11.04 28.70
C PHE A 5 -12.17 9.71 27.92
N SER A 6 -11.91 8.61 28.62
CA SER A 6 -11.95 7.26 28.06
C SER A 6 -13.33 6.86 27.54
N ASP A 7 -14.42 7.20 28.24
CA ASP A 7 -15.78 6.88 27.82
C ASP A 7 -16.17 7.63 26.54
N GLN A 8 -15.73 8.89 26.40
CA GLN A 8 -15.95 9.66 25.18
C GLN A 8 -15.18 9.07 24.00
N LEU A 9 -13.94 8.65 24.24
CA LEU A 9 -13.09 8.07 23.21
C LEU A 9 -13.58 6.69 22.74
N ARG A 10 -14.09 5.86 23.67
CA ARG A 10 -14.74 4.56 23.35
C ARG A 10 -15.94 4.74 22.40
N ARG A 11 -16.76 5.77 22.63
CA ARG A 11 -17.91 6.08 21.77
C ARG A 11 -17.49 6.53 20.38
N ALA A 12 -16.36 7.23 20.26
CA ALA A 12 -15.88 7.75 18.98
C ALA A 12 -15.22 6.67 18.09
N ILE A 13 -14.48 5.73 18.68
CA ILE A 13 -13.67 4.74 17.93
C ILE A 13 -14.49 3.50 17.49
N SER A 14 -15.66 3.27 18.10
CA SER A 14 -16.50 2.06 17.98
C SER A 14 -15.98 0.86 18.76
N HIS A 15 -16.92 0.01 19.21
CA HIS A 15 -16.61 -1.20 19.99
C HIS A 15 -15.86 -2.23 19.13
N GLU A 16 -16.32 -2.45 17.90
CA GLU A 16 -15.77 -3.45 16.98
C GLU A 16 -14.31 -3.14 16.63
N ARG A 17 -13.97 -1.84 16.52
CA ARG A 17 -12.59 -1.41 16.30
C ARG A 17 -11.72 -1.73 17.52
N LEU A 18 -12.20 -1.40 18.72
CA LEU A 18 -11.43 -1.60 19.96
C LEU A 18 -11.26 -3.09 20.28
N ASP A 19 -12.26 -3.92 19.96
CA ASP A 19 -12.17 -5.38 20.11
C ASP A 19 -10.99 -5.97 19.34
N ALA A 20 -10.72 -5.46 18.14
CA ALA A 20 -9.58 -5.90 17.34
C ALA A 20 -8.24 -5.62 18.07
N TYR A 21 -8.14 -4.60 18.91
CA TYR A 21 -6.93 -4.33 19.71
C TYR A 21 -6.85 -5.23 20.95
N CYS A 22 -7.99 -5.48 21.61
CA CYS A 22 -8.09 -6.40 22.74
C CYS A 22 -7.69 -7.84 22.34
N GLN A 23 -8.10 -8.30 21.15
CA GLN A 23 -7.76 -9.63 20.63
C GLN A 23 -6.26 -9.86 20.44
N HIS A 24 -5.48 -8.80 20.25
CA HIS A 24 -4.03 -8.88 20.05
C HIS A 24 -3.23 -8.59 21.33
N GLY A 25 -3.86 -8.70 22.49
CA GLY A 25 -3.19 -8.64 23.79
C GLY A 25 -3.10 -7.25 24.42
N SER A 26 -3.85 -6.26 23.91
CA SER A 26 -4.06 -5.02 24.68
C SER A 26 -4.85 -5.37 25.95
N SER A 27 -4.35 -4.98 27.12
CA SER A 27 -5.03 -5.22 28.41
C SER A 27 -6.39 -4.53 28.46
N ASN A 28 -7.26 -4.95 29.39
CA ASN A 28 -8.51 -4.24 29.72
C ASN A 28 -8.30 -2.84 30.33
N ASP A 29 -7.05 -2.39 30.47
CA ASP A 29 -6.73 -1.01 30.84
C ASP A 29 -6.90 -0.07 29.64
N ASP A 30 -7.76 0.93 29.81
CA ASP A 30 -8.10 1.94 28.81
C ASP A 30 -6.84 2.70 28.34
N ALA A 31 -5.91 2.98 29.25
CA ALA A 31 -4.69 3.72 28.91
C ALA A 31 -3.80 2.93 27.93
N GLU A 32 -3.62 1.63 28.16
CA GLU A 32 -2.88 0.75 27.25
C GLU A 32 -3.58 0.58 25.90
N LEU A 33 -4.90 0.36 25.91
CA LEU A 33 -5.70 0.20 24.70
C LEU A 33 -5.58 1.43 23.78
N PHE A 34 -5.74 2.63 24.34
CA PHE A 34 -5.62 3.86 23.55
C PHE A 34 -4.17 4.17 23.17
N ALA A 35 -3.19 3.78 23.98
CA ALA A 35 -1.79 3.91 23.61
C ALA A 35 -1.46 3.02 22.39
N HIS A 36 -1.96 1.79 22.34
CA HIS A 36 -1.80 0.91 21.18
C HIS A 36 -2.52 1.46 19.94
N TYR A 37 -3.71 2.03 20.12
CA TYR A 37 -4.44 2.69 19.04
C TYR A 37 -3.63 3.87 18.45
N ALA A 38 -3.12 4.75 19.32
CA ALA A 38 -2.32 5.90 18.90
C ALA A 38 -0.99 5.48 18.26
N TRP A 39 -0.31 4.47 18.80
CA TRP A 39 0.92 3.94 18.20
C TRP A 39 0.65 3.30 16.83
N ASN A 40 -0.43 2.53 16.69
CA ASN A 40 -0.83 1.95 15.41
C ASN A 40 -1.11 3.01 14.35
N MET A 41 -1.75 4.11 14.76
CA MET A 41 -2.00 5.26 13.89
C MET A 41 -0.69 5.88 13.40
N ALA A 42 0.27 6.10 14.30
CA ALA A 42 1.58 6.65 13.92
C ALA A 42 2.39 5.70 13.02
N LEU A 43 2.35 4.38 13.29
CA LEU A 43 2.95 3.38 12.41
C LEU A 43 2.30 3.42 11.01
N SER A 44 0.97 3.47 10.96
CA SER A 44 0.21 3.56 9.71
C SER A 44 0.54 4.82 8.92
N GLU A 45 0.67 5.95 9.60
CA GLU A 45 1.08 7.24 9.03
C GLU A 45 2.48 7.18 8.44
N SER A 46 3.46 6.65 9.18
CA SER A 46 4.85 6.56 8.68
C SER A 46 5.00 5.69 7.44
N LEU A 47 4.13 4.69 7.27
CA LEU A 47 4.12 3.80 6.10
C LEU A 47 3.44 4.42 4.88
N TYR A 48 2.71 5.53 5.03
CA TYR A 48 2.03 6.18 3.91
C TYR A 48 3.01 6.62 2.82
N THR A 49 4.10 7.28 3.20
CA THR A 49 5.13 7.80 2.29
C THR A 49 5.73 6.72 1.38
N PRO A 50 6.30 5.62 1.90
CA PRO A 50 6.84 4.56 1.04
C PRO A 50 5.75 3.87 0.22
N LEU A 51 4.55 3.64 0.76
CA LEU A 51 3.47 2.98 0.04
C LEU A 51 2.98 3.81 -1.15
N GLN A 52 2.80 5.12 -0.97
CA GLN A 52 2.41 6.04 -2.03
C GLN A 52 3.45 6.05 -3.15
N CYS A 53 4.73 6.17 -2.79
CA CYS A 53 5.82 6.21 -3.77
C CYS A 53 5.93 4.89 -4.54
N LEU A 54 5.79 3.76 -3.85
CA LEU A 54 5.74 2.45 -4.48
C LEU A 54 4.58 2.33 -5.48
N GLU A 55 3.37 2.74 -5.09
CA GLU A 55 2.17 2.65 -5.94
C GLU A 55 2.34 3.48 -7.22
N VAL A 56 2.82 4.72 -7.10
CA VAL A 56 3.05 5.61 -8.24
C VAL A 56 4.16 5.07 -9.14
N SER A 57 5.29 4.65 -8.57
CA SER A 57 6.40 4.08 -9.34
C SER A 57 6.00 2.80 -10.05
N LEU A 58 5.30 1.88 -9.37
CA LEU A 58 4.87 0.61 -9.96
C LEU A 58 3.96 0.86 -11.17
N ARG A 59 2.93 1.69 -10.99
CA ARG A 59 1.97 2.04 -12.04
C ARG A 59 2.68 2.59 -13.27
N ASN A 60 3.53 3.60 -13.06
CA ASN A 60 4.19 4.28 -14.17
C ASN A 60 5.18 3.34 -14.86
N SER A 61 5.99 2.59 -14.11
CA SER A 61 6.92 1.61 -14.69
C SER A 61 6.21 0.54 -15.53
N VAL A 62 5.06 0.01 -15.05
CA VAL A 62 4.27 -0.97 -15.82
C VAL A 62 3.66 -0.32 -17.06
N HIS A 63 3.08 0.87 -16.92
CA HIS A 63 2.46 1.57 -18.05
C HIS A 63 3.47 1.93 -19.13
N ASP A 64 4.65 2.43 -18.76
CA ASP A 64 5.71 2.81 -19.70
C ASP A 64 6.27 1.58 -20.43
N ALA A 65 6.53 0.49 -19.69
CA ALA A 65 7.01 -0.76 -20.27
C ALA A 65 5.98 -1.38 -21.24
N ALA A 66 4.70 -1.38 -20.86
CA ALA A 66 3.63 -1.87 -21.71
C ALA A 66 3.45 -0.99 -22.95
N THR A 67 3.48 0.33 -22.81
CA THR A 67 3.38 1.28 -23.93
C THR A 67 4.52 1.08 -24.92
N ALA A 68 5.74 0.89 -24.43
CA ALA A 68 6.91 0.63 -25.27
C ALA A 68 6.83 -0.72 -26.02
N HIS A 69 6.23 -1.75 -25.40
CA HIS A 69 6.07 -3.07 -26.00
C HIS A 69 4.94 -3.11 -27.03
N PHE A 70 3.75 -2.66 -26.64
CA PHE A 70 2.53 -2.69 -27.48
C PHE A 70 2.43 -1.53 -28.48
N LYS A 71 3.35 -0.55 -28.41
CA LYS A 71 3.39 0.64 -29.28
C LYS A 71 2.16 1.53 -29.20
N THR A 72 1.48 1.52 -28.05
CA THR A 72 0.31 2.34 -27.78
C THR A 72 0.17 2.62 -26.28
N ASP A 73 -0.22 3.85 -25.92
CA ASP A 73 -0.59 4.24 -24.55
C ASP A 73 -1.94 3.62 -24.13
N ARG A 74 -2.66 2.98 -25.07
CA ARG A 74 -3.94 2.27 -24.87
C ARG A 74 -3.81 0.76 -24.91
N TRP A 75 -2.67 0.24 -24.48
CA TRP A 75 -2.44 -1.20 -24.40
C TRP A 75 -3.51 -1.94 -23.58
N PHE A 76 -4.12 -1.28 -22.60
CA PHE A 76 -5.20 -1.82 -21.78
C PHE A 76 -6.53 -2.02 -22.52
N ASP A 77 -6.68 -1.44 -23.72
CA ASP A 77 -7.86 -1.64 -24.59
C ASP A 77 -7.60 -2.70 -25.67
N LEU A 78 -6.38 -3.23 -25.76
CA LEU A 78 -6.05 -4.25 -26.76
C LEU A 78 -6.67 -5.60 -26.39
N PRO A 79 -7.26 -6.31 -27.37
CA PRO A 79 -7.85 -7.62 -27.13
C PRO A 79 -6.79 -8.64 -26.70
N GLY A 80 -7.10 -9.43 -25.68
CA GLY A 80 -6.23 -10.49 -25.18
C GLY A 80 -5.08 -10.03 -24.27
N VAL A 81 -4.93 -8.71 -24.04
CA VAL A 81 -3.90 -8.19 -23.11
C VAL A 81 -4.37 -8.27 -21.66
N LEU A 82 -5.62 -7.87 -21.39
CA LEU A 82 -6.23 -7.92 -20.06
C LEU A 82 -7.27 -9.04 -19.95
N SER A 83 -7.40 -9.63 -18.77
CA SER A 83 -8.48 -10.54 -18.45
C SER A 83 -9.80 -9.77 -18.27
N PRO A 84 -10.98 -10.42 -18.38
CA PRO A 84 -12.27 -9.76 -18.20
C PRO A 84 -12.41 -9.01 -16.87
N GLN A 85 -11.78 -9.51 -15.80
CA GLN A 85 -11.79 -8.86 -14.49
C GLN A 85 -11.03 -7.53 -14.49
N GLU A 86 -9.86 -7.47 -15.13
CA GLU A 86 -9.09 -6.24 -15.25
C GLU A 86 -9.72 -5.26 -16.24
N MET A 87 -10.33 -5.76 -17.32
CA MET A 87 -11.09 -4.94 -18.27
C MET A 87 -12.26 -4.23 -17.58
N ASN A 88 -13.00 -4.92 -16.71
CA ASN A 88 -14.09 -4.31 -15.95
C ASN A 88 -13.59 -3.15 -15.08
N LYS A 89 -12.43 -3.28 -14.41
CA LYS A 89 -11.83 -2.19 -13.62
C LYS A 89 -11.45 -0.99 -14.48
N VAL A 90 -10.92 -1.22 -15.69
CA VAL A 90 -10.64 -0.15 -16.66
C VAL A 90 -11.95 0.53 -17.10
N GLN A 91 -13.01 -0.24 -17.32
CA GLN A 91 -14.32 0.31 -17.68
C GLN A 91 -14.94 1.11 -16.54
N GLU A 92 -14.82 0.66 -15.29
CA GLU A 92 -15.24 1.40 -14.09
C GLU A 92 -14.50 2.74 -14.00
N ALA A 93 -13.17 2.74 -14.18
CA ALA A 93 -12.37 3.97 -14.22
C ALA A 93 -12.84 4.93 -15.33
N LYS A 94 -13.07 4.42 -16.56
CA LYS A 94 -13.64 5.20 -17.67
C LYS A 94 -15.01 5.79 -17.30
N ASN A 95 -15.89 5.00 -16.69
CA ASN A 95 -17.23 5.44 -16.29
C ASN A 95 -17.15 6.56 -15.24
N THR A 96 -16.23 6.47 -14.27
CA THR A 96 -15.99 7.53 -13.28
C THR A 96 -15.54 8.83 -13.95
N LEU A 97 -14.59 8.75 -14.90
CA LEU A 97 -14.12 9.92 -15.64
C LEU A 97 -15.23 10.57 -16.48
N VAL A 98 -16.08 9.78 -17.13
CA VAL A 98 -17.26 10.28 -17.86
C VAL A 98 -18.21 11.03 -16.91
N LYS A 99 -18.52 10.47 -15.74
CA LYS A 99 -19.36 11.13 -14.73
C LYS A 99 -18.77 12.47 -14.28
N CYS A 100 -17.45 12.54 -14.15
CA CYS A 100 -16.73 13.77 -13.81
C CYS A 100 -16.48 14.71 -15.00
N LYS A 101 -17.01 14.41 -16.21
CA LYS A 101 -16.77 15.17 -17.45
C LYS A 101 -15.27 15.35 -17.78
N LYS A 102 -14.46 14.36 -17.43
CA LYS A 102 -13.01 14.36 -17.72
C LYS A 102 -12.74 13.62 -19.03
N PRO A 103 -11.69 14.02 -19.77
CA PRO A 103 -11.26 13.29 -20.96
C PRO A 103 -10.88 11.83 -20.64
N LEU A 104 -11.16 10.93 -21.58
CA LEU A 104 -10.80 9.51 -21.49
C LEU A 104 -9.42 9.28 -22.08
N ASP A 105 -8.41 10.02 -21.63
CA ASP A 105 -7.03 9.80 -22.01
C ASP A 105 -6.27 8.85 -21.05
N ALA A 106 -5.16 8.24 -21.51
CA ALA A 106 -4.38 7.32 -20.69
C ALA A 106 -3.84 8.00 -19.43
N GLY A 107 -3.45 9.28 -19.54
CA GLY A 107 -3.00 10.09 -18.42
C GLY A 107 -4.05 10.30 -17.33
N ARG A 108 -5.34 10.11 -17.63
CA ARG A 108 -6.45 10.12 -16.67
C ARG A 108 -6.89 8.75 -16.23
N ILE A 109 -6.91 7.77 -17.13
CA ILE A 109 -7.35 6.40 -16.83
C ILE A 109 -6.33 5.71 -15.91
N ILE A 110 -5.04 5.83 -16.22
CA ILE A 110 -3.98 5.12 -15.51
C ILE A 110 -3.96 5.49 -14.02
N PRO A 111 -4.04 6.78 -13.63
CA PRO A 111 -4.08 7.15 -12.22
C PRO A 111 -5.36 6.78 -11.46
N GLU A 112 -6.47 6.57 -12.17
CA GLU A 112 -7.75 6.17 -11.57
C GLU A 112 -7.75 4.70 -11.14
N LEU A 113 -6.82 3.89 -11.68
CA LEU A 113 -6.69 2.47 -11.35
C LEU A 113 -5.95 2.28 -10.03
N THR A 114 -6.57 1.51 -9.12
CA THR A 114 -6.06 1.23 -7.78
C THR A 114 -4.78 0.38 -7.79
N PHE A 115 -3.99 0.43 -6.71
CA PHE A 115 -2.89 -0.52 -6.48
C PHE A 115 -3.25 -2.00 -6.70
N GLY A 116 -4.49 -2.38 -6.35
CA GLY A 116 -5.01 -3.73 -6.55
C GLY A 116 -5.10 -4.15 -8.03
N PHE A 117 -5.32 -3.21 -8.95
CA PHE A 117 -5.23 -3.46 -10.39
C PHE A 117 -3.78 -3.72 -10.80
N TRP A 118 -2.85 -2.84 -10.41
CA TRP A 118 -1.45 -2.93 -10.82
C TRP A 118 -0.78 -4.22 -10.34
N THR A 119 -1.07 -4.63 -9.10
CA THR A 119 -0.56 -5.89 -8.54
C THR A 119 -1.20 -7.13 -9.16
N SER A 120 -2.45 -7.08 -9.65
CA SER A 120 -3.08 -8.24 -10.28
C SER A 120 -2.50 -8.59 -11.65
N LEU A 121 -1.88 -7.62 -12.34
CA LEU A 121 -1.13 -7.86 -13.57
C LEU A 121 0.05 -8.83 -13.36
N PHE A 122 0.55 -8.98 -12.13
CA PHE A 122 1.61 -9.93 -11.78
C PHE A 122 1.07 -11.32 -11.45
N ASP A 123 -0.18 -11.65 -11.77
CA ASP A 123 -0.72 -12.99 -11.62
C ASP A 123 -0.17 -13.97 -12.68
N VAL A 124 -0.24 -15.28 -12.42
CA VAL A 124 0.24 -16.33 -13.33
C VAL A 124 -0.45 -16.28 -14.70
N ARG A 125 -1.70 -15.80 -14.77
CA ARG A 125 -2.43 -15.65 -16.04
C ARG A 125 -1.74 -14.72 -17.04
N TYR A 126 -0.93 -13.78 -16.55
CA TYR A 126 -0.19 -12.82 -17.37
C TYR A 126 1.24 -13.25 -17.68
N GLU A 127 1.70 -14.41 -17.18
CA GLU A 127 3.08 -14.90 -17.32
C GLU A 127 3.56 -14.93 -18.77
N LYS A 128 2.70 -15.33 -19.71
CA LYS A 128 3.04 -15.42 -21.14
C LYS A 128 2.68 -14.17 -21.94
N ILE A 129 1.82 -13.31 -21.39
CA ILE A 129 1.27 -12.14 -22.09
C ILE A 129 2.15 -10.91 -21.87
N LEU A 130 2.51 -10.64 -20.61
CA LEU A 130 3.20 -9.42 -20.20
C LEU A 130 4.67 -9.66 -19.87
N TRP A 131 4.93 -10.63 -19.01
CA TRP A 131 6.19 -10.71 -18.27
C TRP A 131 7.44 -11.14 -19.04
N PRO A 132 7.40 -11.84 -20.19
CA PRO A 132 8.61 -12.11 -20.97
C PRO A 132 9.27 -10.82 -21.46
N TRP A 133 8.47 -9.77 -21.67
CA TRP A 133 8.89 -8.51 -22.28
C TRP A 133 9.00 -7.37 -21.27
N LEU A 134 8.07 -7.33 -20.30
CA LEU A 134 7.94 -6.18 -19.39
C LEU A 134 8.81 -6.31 -18.13
N LEU A 135 9.22 -7.51 -17.71
CA LEU A 135 9.84 -7.67 -16.39
C LEU A 135 11.13 -6.87 -16.20
N LYS A 136 12.05 -6.88 -17.18
CA LYS A 136 13.30 -6.10 -17.11
C LYS A 136 13.06 -4.58 -17.18
N PRO A 137 12.22 -4.06 -18.11
CA PRO A 137 11.88 -2.64 -18.13
C PRO A 137 11.15 -2.14 -16.87
N VAL A 138 10.27 -2.95 -16.28
CA VAL A 138 9.50 -2.55 -15.08
C VAL A 138 10.39 -2.47 -13.84
N VAL A 139 11.26 -3.47 -13.63
CA VAL A 139 12.16 -3.53 -12.46
C VAL A 139 13.64 -3.60 -12.88
N PRO A 140 14.19 -2.52 -13.45
CA PRO A 140 15.56 -2.51 -13.94
C PRO A 140 16.59 -2.75 -12.82
N GLY A 141 16.29 -2.30 -11.59
CA GLY A 141 17.14 -2.43 -10.41
C GLY A 141 17.04 -3.78 -9.69
N MET A 142 16.08 -4.65 -10.04
CA MET A 142 15.94 -5.96 -9.39
C MET A 142 17.10 -6.89 -9.77
N PRO A 143 17.86 -7.48 -8.83
CA PRO A 143 18.99 -8.35 -9.15
C PRO A 143 18.59 -9.51 -10.07
N ARG A 144 19.44 -9.80 -11.08
CA ARG A 144 19.12 -10.76 -12.17
C ARG A 144 18.68 -12.14 -11.66
N HIS A 145 19.34 -12.66 -10.63
CA HIS A 145 19.08 -14.00 -10.09
C HIS A 145 17.72 -14.12 -9.37
N ILE A 146 17.15 -13.02 -8.88
CA ILE A 146 15.80 -13.01 -8.29
C ILE A 146 14.72 -12.40 -9.18
N ARG A 147 15.10 -11.83 -10.34
CA ARG A 147 14.21 -11.14 -11.28
C ARG A 147 13.30 -12.12 -12.01
N ILE A 148 12.29 -12.57 -11.29
CA ILE A 148 11.30 -13.54 -11.71
C ILE A 148 9.94 -12.98 -11.31
N ARG A 149 8.94 -13.01 -12.21
CA ARG A 149 7.60 -12.48 -11.93
C ARG A 149 7.02 -13.08 -10.64
N LYS A 150 7.19 -14.36 -10.38
CA LYS A 150 6.75 -15.01 -9.12
C LYS A 150 7.28 -14.32 -7.87
N ASN A 151 8.56 -13.95 -7.85
CA ASN A 151 9.18 -13.29 -6.70
C ASN A 151 8.62 -11.87 -6.52
N LEU A 152 8.49 -11.13 -7.62
CA LEU A 152 7.93 -9.78 -7.61
C LEU A 152 6.45 -9.79 -7.22
N SER A 153 5.67 -10.72 -7.74
CA SER A 153 4.27 -10.96 -7.38
C SER A 153 4.11 -11.26 -5.89
N LYS A 154 4.97 -12.13 -5.31
CA LYS A 154 4.98 -12.40 -3.87
C LYS A 154 5.28 -11.12 -3.08
N ARG A 155 6.28 -10.34 -3.51
CA ARG A 155 6.65 -9.08 -2.86
C ARG A 155 5.50 -8.07 -2.86
N LEU A 156 4.94 -7.78 -4.03
CA LEU A 156 3.87 -6.81 -4.21
C LEU A 156 2.58 -7.22 -3.48
N ASN A 157 2.26 -8.53 -3.42
CA ASN A 157 1.11 -9.00 -2.65
C ASN A 157 1.27 -8.83 -1.14
N ARG A 158 2.49 -9.02 -0.58
CA ARG A 158 2.74 -8.71 0.83
C ARG A 158 2.50 -7.23 1.11
N VAL A 159 3.07 -6.35 0.29
CA VAL A 159 2.90 -4.89 0.44
C VAL A 159 1.44 -4.49 0.26
N ARG A 160 0.71 -5.10 -0.67
CA ARG A 160 -0.74 -4.89 -0.84
C ARG A 160 -1.53 -5.26 0.40
N THR A 161 -1.21 -6.37 1.05
CA THR A 161 -1.88 -6.78 2.29
C THR A 161 -1.65 -5.76 3.40
N LEU A 162 -0.40 -5.32 3.61
CA LEU A 162 -0.07 -4.27 4.58
C LEU A 162 -0.82 -2.97 4.29
N ARG A 163 -0.73 -2.49 3.04
CA ARG A 163 -1.44 -1.29 2.58
C ARG A 163 -2.93 -1.40 2.86
N ASN A 164 -3.56 -2.52 2.50
CA ASN A 164 -4.99 -2.70 2.72
C ASN A 164 -5.34 -2.60 4.21
N ARG A 165 -4.58 -3.24 5.09
CA ARG A 165 -4.81 -3.15 6.55
C ARG A 165 -4.71 -1.71 7.06
N ILE A 166 -3.71 -0.95 6.60
CA ILE A 166 -3.54 0.49 6.93
C ILE A 166 -4.74 1.32 6.49
N PHE A 167 -5.18 1.15 5.24
CA PHE A 167 -6.31 1.93 4.69
C PHE A 167 -7.68 1.46 5.19
N HIS A 168 -7.77 0.26 5.77
CA HIS A 168 -8.92 -0.19 6.55
C HIS A 168 -8.79 0.18 8.04
N HIS A 169 -7.71 0.88 8.42
CA HIS A 169 -7.40 1.35 9.78
C HIS A 169 -7.35 0.21 10.81
N GLU A 170 -6.84 -0.94 10.38
CA GLU A 170 -6.69 -2.14 11.20
C GLU A 170 -5.37 -2.14 11.99
N PRO A 171 -5.27 -2.92 13.08
CA PRO A 171 -4.03 -3.06 13.82
C PRO A 171 -2.94 -3.77 13.01
N ILE A 172 -1.75 -3.16 12.97
CA ILE A 172 -0.52 -3.67 12.34
C ILE A 172 0.65 -3.76 13.33
N TRP A 173 0.56 -3.10 14.49
CA TRP A 173 1.64 -3.03 15.49
C TRP A 173 2.11 -4.40 16.01
N HIS A 174 1.24 -5.41 16.01
CA HIS A 174 1.54 -6.76 16.50
C HIS A 174 2.22 -7.66 15.45
N TRP A 175 2.48 -7.17 14.23
CA TRP A 175 3.06 -7.97 13.16
C TRP A 175 4.56 -8.14 13.40
N CYS A 176 4.99 -9.39 13.64
CA CYS A 176 6.39 -9.70 13.89
C CYS A 176 7.31 -9.38 12.71
N ASP A 177 6.77 -9.33 11.49
CA ASP A 177 7.51 -9.01 10.28
C ASP A 177 7.28 -7.58 9.78
N LEU A 178 6.66 -6.68 10.56
CA LEU A 178 6.31 -5.33 10.11
C LEU A 178 7.53 -4.55 9.59
N GLN A 179 8.63 -4.56 10.35
CA GLN A 179 9.88 -3.92 9.94
C GLN A 179 10.42 -4.51 8.63
N ARG A 180 10.34 -5.84 8.48
CA ARG A 180 10.71 -6.52 7.22
C ARG A 180 9.79 -6.11 6.07
N GLN A 181 8.49 -5.90 6.31
CA GLN A 181 7.56 -5.46 5.28
C GLN A 181 7.82 -4.00 4.85
N HIS A 182 8.25 -3.14 5.77
CA HIS A 182 8.74 -1.80 5.45
C HIS A 182 10.01 -1.85 4.58
N THR A 183 11.03 -2.59 5.00
CA THR A 183 12.25 -2.78 4.17
C THR A 183 11.90 -3.38 2.81
N ASP A 184 10.96 -4.33 2.78
CA ASP A 184 10.53 -4.97 1.55
C ASP A 184 9.88 -3.98 0.56
N ALA A 185 9.17 -2.97 1.06
CA ALA A 185 8.59 -1.89 0.26
C ALA A 185 9.67 -0.94 -0.29
N LEU A 186 10.64 -0.54 0.55
CA LEU A 186 11.78 0.28 0.12
C LEU A 186 12.64 -0.44 -0.95
N GLU A 187 12.93 -1.73 -0.75
CA GLU A 187 13.62 -2.56 -1.74
C GLU A 187 12.84 -2.58 -3.08
N ALA A 188 11.51 -2.69 -3.03
CA ALA A 188 10.69 -2.70 -4.23
C ALA A 188 10.71 -1.33 -4.95
N ILE A 189 10.71 -0.21 -4.22
CA ILE A 189 10.89 1.13 -4.79
C ILE A 189 12.25 1.22 -5.48
N MET A 190 13.32 0.77 -4.83
CA MET A 190 14.67 0.75 -5.40
C MET A 190 14.74 -0.10 -6.69
N TRP A 191 14.04 -1.23 -6.75
CA TRP A 191 14.00 -2.07 -7.95
C TRP A 191 13.30 -1.40 -9.13
N LEU A 192 12.24 -0.62 -8.85
CA LEU A 192 11.48 0.14 -9.85
C LEU A 192 12.25 1.37 -10.32
N ASN A 193 12.72 2.18 -9.38
CA ASN A 193 13.38 3.45 -9.66
C ASN A 193 14.29 3.90 -8.49
N PRO A 194 15.63 3.85 -8.66
CA PRO A 194 16.58 4.30 -7.64
C PRO A 194 16.43 5.78 -7.23
N ALA A 195 16.01 6.66 -8.15
CA ALA A 195 15.79 8.06 -7.83
C ALA A 195 14.57 8.26 -6.91
N MET A 196 13.51 7.45 -7.08
CA MET A 196 12.38 7.46 -6.15
C MET A 196 12.80 6.98 -4.76
N MET A 197 13.68 5.97 -4.67
CA MET A 197 14.22 5.52 -3.39
C MET A 197 14.99 6.64 -2.68
N ALA A 198 15.87 7.34 -3.39
CA ALA A 198 16.59 8.49 -2.86
C ALA A 198 15.66 9.64 -2.44
N PHE A 199 14.53 9.82 -3.12
CA PHE A 199 13.51 10.80 -2.78
C PHE A 199 12.72 10.43 -1.50
N VAL A 200 12.39 9.16 -1.30
CA VAL A 200 11.61 8.69 -0.14
C VAL A 200 12.41 8.73 1.15
N GLN A 201 13.69 8.39 1.08
CA GLN A 201 14.53 8.15 2.26
C GLN A 201 14.55 9.29 3.29
N PRO A 202 14.61 10.59 2.93
CA PRO A 202 14.59 11.68 3.92
C PRO A 202 13.25 11.88 4.64
N PHE A 203 12.15 11.35 4.09
CA PHE A 203 10.80 11.52 4.63
C PHE A 203 10.28 10.24 5.33
N ASP A 204 11.08 9.18 5.33
CA ASP A 204 10.74 7.91 5.96
C ASP A 204 11.04 7.96 7.46
N SER A 205 9.98 7.96 8.27
CA SER A 205 10.05 8.02 9.74
C SER A 205 9.71 6.70 10.42
N PHE A 206 9.48 5.63 9.65
CA PHE A 206 8.98 4.36 10.17
C PHE A 206 9.89 3.77 11.24
N GLU A 207 11.20 3.70 10.97
CA GLU A 207 12.16 3.12 11.92
C GLU A 207 12.18 3.89 13.25
N GLU A 208 12.09 5.21 13.22
CA GLU A 208 12.02 6.01 14.45
C GLU A 208 10.75 5.70 15.27
N ILE A 209 9.59 5.64 14.62
CA ILE A 209 8.31 5.37 15.29
C ILE A 209 8.25 3.93 15.81
N TYR A 210 8.80 2.98 15.05
CA TYR A 210 8.85 1.57 15.43
C TYR A 210 9.74 1.36 16.66
N HIS A 211 10.94 1.96 16.70
CA HIS A 211 11.87 1.83 17.82
C HIS A 211 11.42 2.59 19.09
N ASN A 212 10.78 3.74 18.94
CA ASN A 212 10.22 4.49 20.09
C ASN A 212 9.15 3.68 20.85
N GLY A 213 8.46 2.79 20.15
CA GLY A 213 7.50 1.85 20.71
C GLY A 213 6.33 2.53 21.43
N LEU A 214 5.65 1.73 22.25
CA LEU A 214 4.42 2.13 22.94
C LEU A 214 4.63 3.20 24.03
N GLY A 215 5.83 3.28 24.62
CA GLY A 215 6.09 4.08 25.82
C GLY A 215 5.84 5.58 25.64
N LYS A 216 6.10 6.12 24.45
CA LYS A 216 5.78 7.52 24.10
C LYS A 216 4.28 7.79 24.19
N TYR A 217 3.48 6.91 23.59
CA TYR A 217 2.03 7.04 23.50
C TYR A 217 1.36 6.82 24.84
N ARG A 218 1.84 5.85 25.64
CA ARG A 218 1.35 5.62 27.00
C ARG A 218 1.45 6.88 27.87
N ARG A 219 2.59 7.58 27.85
CA ARG A 219 2.76 8.84 28.60
C ARG A 219 1.79 9.93 28.15
N ILE A 220 1.51 10.02 26.85
CA ILE A 220 0.58 11.01 26.30
C ILE A 220 -0.85 10.70 26.73
N ILE A 221 -1.28 9.44 26.63
CA ILE A 221 -2.64 9.03 27.03
C ILE A 221 -2.86 9.22 28.53
N ILE A 222 -1.89 8.85 29.37
CA ILE A 222 -1.98 9.07 30.83
C ILE A 222 -2.12 10.57 31.16
N ALA A 223 -1.51 11.46 30.38
CA ALA A 223 -1.62 12.90 30.61
C ALA A 223 -2.94 13.51 30.13
N LEU A 224 -3.71 12.80 29.28
CA LEU A 224 -5.00 13.24 28.74
C LEU A 224 -6.20 12.71 29.55
N SER A 225 -6.01 11.60 30.27
CA SER A 225 -7.01 10.96 31.16
C SER A 225 -7.08 11.62 32.53
#